data_AF-A0A7J3Z8A7-F1
#
_entry.id   AF-A0A7J3Z8A7-F1
#
_cell.length_a   1.000
_cell.length_b   1.000
_cell.length_c   1.000
_cell.angle_alpha   90.00
_cell.angle_beta   90.00
_cell.angle_gamma   90.00
#
_symmetry.space_group_name_H-M   'P 1'
#
loop_
_entity.id
_entity.type
_entity.pdbx_description
1 polymer ?
#
loop_
_entity_poly.entity_id
_entity_poly.type
_entity_poly.pdbx_seq_one_letter_code
_entity_poly.pdbx_strand_id
1 'polypeptide(L)'
;MGNEAIARGAIEYGIGFATAYPGTPSSEVVETLSLVASELGIYVEWSVNEKVAFEGAYAAAMSGVPSLTAMKHVGLNVAADPLMTSAYTGVEAGFLIVTVDDPYMHSSQNEQDNRWYGLHAYIPVLEPCDPQEAKELTYLGLELSEKLHHPFILRSVTRVSHVRAPVRLGEVRKPRTAGFFPREPSKWAVVPENARKMKQRILEKWRAVESYLANLPYTRVEGEGKVLIVSSGIGYAYVAEATEALNVKAKVLKLASPVPLPRKVIESAVEGVEKVLVIEECDPVVELQLKALLQDLGLRIEVHGEDLLGRRGELTLDRVAGAIAKVFGIPWSALEVLKTPIEPPQRPPTLCPGCPHRATFYALKMAVRRLRVDPIYSGDIGCYSLGIQPPFNAQDVIIEMGGSIGLANGFAHTVKERPAVAIIGDSTFFHAGLPPLVNAVYNRAPMLVLVLDNETTAMTGFQPHPGTGVKADGSLGKKMCIECIAEAIGVDYVEVFDPYNVKKAIETIEKGLRVAMSGGVAVLVARRECSLNATRGGRLSGVYQVDLEKCIKCMLCVDELACPAIRVEKGFPKVIESLCIGCGVCNEVCPVKAFTKIR
;
A
#
# COMPACT_ATOMS: atom_id res chain seq x y z
N MET A 1 4.85 16.91 5.95
CA MET A 1 4.05 16.08 5.00
C MET A 1 2.78 15.61 5.72
N GLY A 2 1.70 15.24 5.03
CA GLY A 2 0.48 14.72 5.69
C GLY A 2 0.74 13.49 6.57
N ASN A 3 1.49 12.50 6.07
CA ASN A 3 1.88 11.32 6.86
C ASN A 3 2.72 11.66 8.10
N GLU A 4 3.68 12.58 7.97
CA GLU A 4 4.45 13.11 9.12
C GLU A 4 3.54 13.84 10.12
N ALA A 5 2.50 14.51 9.65
CA ALA A 5 1.54 15.22 10.49
C ALA A 5 0.64 14.23 11.27
N ILE A 6 0.25 13.11 10.66
CA ILE A 6 -0.42 11.99 11.36
C ILE A 6 0.50 11.46 12.47
N ALA A 7 1.75 11.13 12.15
CA ALA A 7 2.74 10.70 13.15
C ALA A 7 2.87 11.72 14.30
N ARG A 8 2.93 13.01 13.97
CA ARG A 8 2.98 14.09 14.95
C ARG A 8 1.74 14.13 15.86
N GLY A 9 0.54 13.97 15.32
CA GLY A 9 -0.70 13.93 16.10
C GLY A 9 -0.73 12.77 17.10
N ALA A 10 -0.20 11.62 16.71
CA ALA A 10 -0.06 10.47 17.60
C ALA A 10 0.95 10.71 18.73
N ILE A 11 2.08 11.35 18.42
CA ILE A 11 3.08 11.78 19.42
C ILE A 11 2.47 12.78 20.41
N GLU A 12 1.75 13.80 19.91
CA GLU A 12 1.08 14.81 20.76
C GLU A 12 0.05 14.19 21.71
N TYR A 13 -0.63 13.11 21.30
CA TYR A 13 -1.55 12.36 22.16
C TYR A 13 -0.85 11.57 23.28
N GLY A 14 0.40 11.14 23.05
CA GLY A 14 1.15 10.27 23.96
C GLY A 14 1.05 8.78 23.60
N ILE A 15 1.04 8.45 22.30
CA ILE A 15 1.07 7.07 21.80
C ILE A 15 2.21 6.24 22.41
N GLY A 16 1.99 4.95 22.68
CA GLY A 16 3.00 4.04 23.19
C GLY A 16 3.45 2.95 22.21
N PHE A 17 2.64 2.65 21.20
CA PHE A 17 2.84 1.51 20.30
C PHE A 17 2.37 1.81 18.87
N ALA A 18 3.20 1.58 17.86
CA ALA A 18 2.83 1.77 16.46
C ALA A 18 3.38 0.67 15.55
N THR A 19 2.57 0.25 14.57
CA THR A 19 2.92 -0.84 13.65
C THR A 19 2.51 -0.52 12.23
N ALA A 20 3.22 -1.07 11.25
CA ALA A 20 2.77 -1.11 9.87
C ALA A 20 3.46 -2.25 9.11
N TYR A 21 2.89 -2.61 7.96
CA TYR A 21 3.66 -3.26 6.90
C TYR A 21 4.02 -2.21 5.84
N PRO A 22 5.24 -2.21 5.26
CA PRO A 22 5.63 -1.18 4.29
C PRO A 22 4.72 -1.16 3.06
N GLY A 23 4.13 0.00 2.77
CA GLY A 23 3.18 0.18 1.69
C GLY A 23 2.87 1.67 1.43
N THR A 24 3.39 2.21 0.33
CA THR A 24 3.02 3.55 -0.16
C THR A 24 1.54 3.55 -0.55
N PRO A 25 0.77 4.62 -0.25
CA PRO A 25 1.19 5.93 0.29
C PRO A 25 1.13 6.10 1.83
N SER A 26 1.29 5.03 2.63
CA SER A 26 1.15 5.09 4.09
C SER A 26 2.46 4.98 4.89
N SER A 27 3.55 4.51 4.27
CA SER A 27 4.79 4.13 4.94
C SER A 27 5.39 5.23 5.82
N GLU A 28 5.31 6.48 5.40
CA GLU A 28 5.98 7.60 6.05
C GLU A 28 5.43 7.86 7.46
N VAL A 29 4.22 7.39 7.81
CA VAL A 29 3.66 7.49 9.16
C VAL A 29 4.55 6.76 10.16
N VAL A 30 4.77 5.46 9.94
CA VAL A 30 5.57 4.61 10.84
C VAL A 30 7.06 4.88 10.69
N GLU A 31 7.53 5.25 9.49
CA GLU A 31 8.91 5.70 9.30
C GLU A 31 9.22 6.93 10.16
N THR A 32 8.32 7.93 10.17
CA THR A 32 8.49 9.14 11.00
C THR A 32 8.50 8.81 12.49
N LEU A 33 7.60 7.93 12.96
CA LEU A 33 7.57 7.49 14.35
C LEU A 33 8.84 6.72 14.74
N SER A 34 9.36 5.90 13.82
CA SER A 34 10.55 5.11 14.05
C SER A 34 11.79 5.97 14.32
N LEU A 35 11.93 7.09 13.60
CA LEU A 35 13.06 8.02 13.76
C LEU A 35 13.18 8.59 15.18
N VAL A 36 12.06 8.69 15.92
CA VAL A 36 12.00 9.24 17.28
C VAL A 36 11.67 8.19 18.34
N ALA A 37 11.55 6.92 17.96
CA ALA A 37 11.03 5.86 18.85
C ALA A 37 11.88 5.69 20.11
N SER A 38 13.20 5.64 19.93
CA SER A 38 14.16 5.49 21.04
C SER A 38 14.20 6.71 21.97
N GLU A 39 14.02 7.91 21.43
CA GLU A 39 14.02 9.16 22.20
C GLU A 39 12.77 9.27 23.08
N LEU A 40 11.61 8.89 22.52
CA LEU A 40 10.33 8.94 23.22
C LEU A 40 10.07 7.70 24.09
N GLY A 41 10.83 6.62 23.91
CA GLY A 41 10.64 5.35 24.60
C GLY A 41 9.39 4.59 24.14
N ILE A 42 8.93 4.82 22.91
CA ILE A 42 7.76 4.17 22.32
C ILE A 42 8.18 2.93 21.52
N TYR A 43 7.27 1.96 21.38
CA TYR A 43 7.50 0.79 20.54
C TYR A 43 7.00 1.03 19.12
N VAL A 44 7.89 0.87 18.14
CA VAL A 44 7.56 1.01 16.71
C VAL A 44 8.12 -0.18 15.95
N GLU A 45 7.30 -0.82 15.10
CA GLU A 45 7.74 -1.94 14.28
C GLU A 45 7.21 -1.92 12.85
N TRP A 46 8.03 -2.49 11.96
CA TRP A 46 7.59 -3.03 10.69
C TRP A 46 7.20 -4.48 10.92
N SER A 47 5.90 -4.77 10.87
CA SER A 47 5.37 -6.11 11.02
C SER A 47 5.46 -6.88 9.69
N VAL A 48 5.20 -8.19 9.73
CA VAL A 48 5.34 -9.05 8.54
C VAL A 48 4.22 -8.86 7.51
N ASN A 49 3.04 -8.44 7.95
CA ASN A 49 1.89 -8.06 7.13
C ASN A 49 0.94 -7.18 7.95
N GLU A 50 -0.08 -6.63 7.30
CA GLU A 50 -1.05 -5.72 7.91
C GLU A 50 -1.90 -6.40 8.98
N LYS A 51 -2.18 -7.71 8.83
CA LYS A 51 -2.89 -8.48 9.85
C LYS A 51 -2.09 -8.51 11.16
N VAL A 52 -0.81 -8.85 11.11
CA VAL A 52 0.06 -8.90 12.30
C VAL A 52 0.29 -7.51 12.89
N ALA A 53 0.43 -6.49 12.04
CA ALA A 53 0.50 -5.09 12.48
C ALA A 53 -0.75 -4.72 13.28
N PHE A 54 -1.94 -4.94 12.71
CA PHE A 54 -3.21 -4.73 13.39
C PHE A 54 -3.28 -5.53 14.70
N GLU A 55 -2.93 -6.82 14.63
CA GLU A 55 -2.61 -7.77 15.72
C GLU A 55 -2.00 -7.08 16.95
N GLY A 56 -0.77 -6.61 16.76
CA GLY A 56 0.07 -6.03 17.79
C GLY A 56 -0.45 -4.70 18.33
N ALA A 57 -0.83 -3.78 17.44
CA ALA A 57 -1.36 -2.48 17.85
C ALA A 57 -2.68 -2.63 18.61
N TYR A 58 -3.56 -3.54 18.15
CA TYR A 58 -4.82 -3.80 18.83
C TYR A 58 -4.61 -4.40 20.22
N ALA A 59 -3.67 -5.34 20.38
CA ALA A 59 -3.31 -5.89 21.69
C ALA A 59 -2.79 -4.82 22.67
N ALA A 60 -2.02 -3.85 22.18
CA ALA A 60 -1.59 -2.70 22.99
C ALA A 60 -2.80 -1.88 23.48
N ALA A 61 -3.75 -1.58 22.59
CA ALA A 61 -4.96 -0.83 22.95
C ALA A 61 -5.88 -1.58 23.92
N MET A 62 -6.02 -2.90 23.76
CA MET A 62 -6.73 -3.77 24.71
C MET A 62 -6.08 -3.78 26.10
N SER A 63 -4.77 -3.56 26.14
CA SER A 63 -3.97 -3.54 27.38
C SER A 63 -3.84 -2.14 27.97
N GLY A 64 -4.56 -1.14 27.46
CA GLY A 64 -4.49 0.23 27.99
C GLY A 64 -3.27 1.03 27.51
N VAL A 65 -2.61 0.66 26.41
CA VAL A 65 -1.54 1.43 25.76
C VAL A 65 -2.11 2.04 24.48
N PRO A 66 -2.10 3.37 24.28
CA PRO A 66 -2.62 3.95 23.06
C PRO A 66 -1.73 3.57 21.89
N SER A 67 -2.35 3.24 20.77
CA SER A 67 -1.67 2.65 19.64
C SER A 67 -2.26 3.05 18.30
N LEU A 68 -1.47 2.87 17.25
CA LEU A 68 -1.95 2.98 15.88
C LEU A 68 -1.35 1.90 15.00
N THR A 69 -2.09 1.55 13.95
CA THR A 69 -1.56 0.77 12.83
C THR A 69 -1.76 1.55 11.55
N ALA A 70 -0.76 1.57 10.66
CA ALA A 70 -0.84 2.24 9.37
C ALA A 70 -0.73 1.25 8.21
N MET A 71 -1.54 1.47 7.18
CA MET A 71 -1.54 0.70 5.94
C MET A 71 -2.16 1.50 4.79
N LYS A 72 -1.92 1.07 3.55
CA LYS A 72 -2.71 1.56 2.41
C LYS A 72 -4.06 0.83 2.34
N HIS A 73 -4.97 1.32 1.51
CA HIS A 73 -6.34 0.79 1.44
C HIS A 73 -6.42 -0.74 1.29
N VAL A 74 -5.64 -1.32 0.37
CA VAL A 74 -5.69 -2.78 0.14
C VAL A 74 -5.12 -3.59 1.31
N GLY A 75 -4.26 -2.99 2.13
CA GLY A 75 -3.71 -3.62 3.33
C GLY A 75 -4.79 -3.89 4.37
N LEU A 76 -5.85 -3.06 4.39
CA LEU A 76 -7.00 -3.30 5.26
C LEU A 76 -7.79 -4.56 4.86
N ASN A 77 -7.70 -5.01 3.60
CA ASN A 77 -8.25 -6.30 3.19
C ASN A 77 -7.53 -7.46 3.91
N VAL A 78 -6.22 -7.36 4.07
CA VAL A 78 -5.40 -8.36 4.78
C VAL A 78 -5.74 -8.37 6.27
N ALA A 79 -6.04 -7.20 6.84
CA ALA A 79 -6.43 -7.02 8.24
C ALA A 79 -7.96 -7.04 8.49
N ALA A 80 -8.77 -7.42 7.50
CA ALA A 80 -10.23 -7.26 7.59
C ALA A 80 -10.86 -8.11 8.72
N ASP A 81 -10.37 -9.33 8.94
CA ASP A 81 -10.90 -10.21 9.99
C ASP A 81 -10.70 -9.66 11.42
N PRO A 82 -9.48 -9.27 11.84
CA PRO A 82 -9.31 -8.62 13.14
C PRO A 82 -9.98 -7.23 13.21
N LEU A 83 -10.10 -6.50 12.09
CA LEU A 83 -10.88 -5.26 12.04
C LEU A 83 -12.33 -5.48 12.45
N MET A 84 -13.02 -6.44 11.84
CA MET A 84 -14.42 -6.76 12.16
C MET A 84 -14.58 -7.14 13.62
N THR A 85 -13.65 -7.93 14.15
CA THR A 85 -13.69 -8.39 15.54
C THR A 85 -13.43 -7.24 16.52
N SER A 86 -12.52 -6.32 16.21
CA SER A 86 -12.16 -5.19 17.09
C SER A 86 -13.34 -4.29 17.45
N ALA A 87 -14.34 -4.19 16.58
CA ALA A 87 -15.56 -3.44 16.85
C ALA A 87 -16.43 -4.08 17.95
N TYR A 88 -16.40 -5.41 18.08
CA TYR A 88 -17.20 -6.15 19.07
C TYR A 88 -16.63 -6.03 20.47
N THR A 89 -15.32 -6.17 20.57
CA THR A 89 -14.56 -6.18 21.82
C THR A 89 -14.24 -4.77 22.30
N GLY A 90 -14.09 -3.80 21.39
CA GLY A 90 -13.67 -2.44 21.69
C GLY A 90 -12.21 -2.37 22.15
N VAL A 91 -11.86 -1.30 22.86
CA VAL A 91 -10.50 -1.02 23.35
C VAL A 91 -10.51 -0.42 24.77
N GLU A 92 -9.37 -0.46 25.46
CA GLU A 92 -9.17 0.24 26.75
C GLU A 92 -8.43 1.58 26.60
N ALA A 93 -7.65 1.72 25.54
CA ALA A 93 -6.91 2.92 25.18
C ALA A 93 -7.20 3.32 23.74
N GLY A 94 -6.85 4.56 23.38
CA GLY A 94 -7.04 5.06 22.01
C GLY A 94 -6.36 4.16 20.97
N PHE A 95 -7.13 3.69 19.99
CA PHE A 95 -6.66 2.86 18.88
C PHE A 95 -7.10 3.45 17.55
N LEU A 96 -6.11 3.82 16.74
CA LEU A 96 -6.35 4.42 15.44
C LEU A 96 -5.84 3.52 14.30
N ILE A 97 -6.72 3.26 13.34
CA ILE A 97 -6.42 2.51 12.14
C ILE A 97 -6.25 3.52 11.02
N VAL A 98 -5.00 3.80 10.65
CA VAL A 98 -4.68 4.73 9.58
C VAL A 98 -4.71 3.98 8.25
N THR A 99 -5.66 4.34 7.38
CA THR A 99 -5.73 3.87 5.99
C THR A 99 -5.44 5.02 5.06
N VAL A 100 -4.50 4.84 4.14
CA VAL A 100 -4.26 5.81 3.06
C VAL A 100 -4.71 5.20 1.74
N ASP A 101 -5.80 5.75 1.19
CA ASP A 101 -6.39 5.29 -0.06
C ASP A 101 -5.69 5.95 -1.26
N ASP A 102 -5.67 5.25 -2.41
CA ASP A 102 -5.01 5.67 -3.66
C ASP A 102 -6.03 5.74 -4.82
N PRO A 103 -6.91 6.77 -4.88
CA PRO A 103 -7.97 6.85 -5.88
C PRO A 103 -7.46 6.68 -7.32
N TYR A 104 -6.40 7.38 -7.71
CA TYR A 104 -5.86 7.26 -9.07
C TYR A 104 -4.96 6.03 -9.28
N MET A 105 -4.79 5.17 -8.28
CA MET A 105 -3.94 3.97 -8.34
C MET A 105 -2.50 4.28 -8.76
N HIS A 106 -1.90 5.36 -8.22
CA HIS A 106 -0.51 5.71 -8.56
C HIS A 106 0.48 4.58 -8.25
N SER A 107 0.16 3.76 -7.24
CA SER A 107 1.02 2.68 -6.74
C SER A 107 0.25 1.43 -6.30
N SER A 108 -0.99 1.27 -6.80
CA SER A 108 -1.90 0.22 -6.36
C SER A 108 -2.49 -0.57 -7.52
N GLN A 109 -2.83 -1.83 -7.24
CA GLN A 109 -3.40 -2.75 -8.22
C GLN A 109 -4.89 -2.49 -8.50
N ASN A 110 -5.59 -1.81 -7.58
CA ASN A 110 -6.99 -1.44 -7.69
C ASN A 110 -7.30 -0.17 -6.88
N GLU A 111 -8.42 0.46 -7.22
CA GLU A 111 -9.05 1.57 -6.51
C GLU A 111 -10.08 0.99 -5.53
N GLN A 112 -10.07 1.42 -4.26
CA GLN A 112 -11.04 1.00 -3.25
C GLN A 112 -11.36 2.19 -2.34
N ASP A 113 -12.50 2.09 -1.65
CA ASP A 113 -12.95 3.09 -0.70
C ASP A 113 -13.16 2.48 0.68
N ASN A 114 -12.23 2.78 1.59
CA ASN A 114 -12.25 2.18 2.92
C ASN A 114 -13.32 2.78 3.87
N ARG A 115 -14.12 3.74 3.42
CA ARG A 115 -15.32 4.15 4.16
C ARG A 115 -16.34 3.02 4.25
N TRP A 116 -16.37 2.12 3.25
CA TRP A 116 -17.18 0.91 3.31
C TRP A 116 -16.79 -0.04 4.44
N TYR A 117 -15.50 -0.15 4.77
CA TYR A 117 -15.06 -0.91 5.94
C TYR A 117 -15.61 -0.32 7.24
N GLY A 118 -15.65 1.02 7.34
CA GLY A 118 -16.26 1.69 8.49
C GLY A 118 -17.74 1.34 8.67
N LEU A 119 -18.51 1.37 7.59
CA LEU A 119 -19.94 0.99 7.62
C LEU A 119 -20.12 -0.50 7.95
N HIS A 120 -19.35 -1.38 7.30
CA HIS A 120 -19.45 -2.82 7.49
C HIS A 120 -19.06 -3.23 8.92
N ALA A 121 -17.98 -2.67 9.46
CA ALA A 121 -17.44 -3.01 10.77
C ALA A 121 -18.12 -2.26 11.93
N TYR A 122 -18.94 -1.24 11.67
CA TYR A 122 -19.41 -0.27 12.67
C TYR A 122 -18.24 0.46 13.34
N ILE A 123 -17.25 0.87 12.53
CA ILE A 123 -16.09 1.64 12.97
C ILE A 123 -16.15 3.03 12.34
N PRO A 124 -16.08 4.11 13.14
CA PRO A 124 -16.18 5.46 12.59
C PRO A 124 -14.95 5.82 11.76
N VAL A 125 -15.15 6.63 10.73
CA VAL A 125 -14.09 7.03 9.81
C VAL A 125 -13.94 8.54 9.87
N LEU A 126 -12.76 9.02 10.27
CA LEU A 126 -12.37 10.43 10.23
C LEU A 126 -11.60 10.73 8.95
N GLU A 127 -11.81 11.90 8.35
CA GLU A 127 -11.15 12.33 7.12
C GLU A 127 -10.58 13.76 7.20
N PRO A 128 -9.25 13.94 7.16
CA PRO A 128 -8.64 15.25 7.10
C PRO A 128 -8.65 15.84 5.69
N CYS A 129 -8.82 17.15 5.57
CA CYS A 129 -8.70 17.83 4.27
C CYS A 129 -7.28 18.29 3.93
N ASP A 130 -6.40 18.39 4.93
CA ASP A 130 -5.04 18.92 4.78
C ASP A 130 -4.10 18.34 5.86
N PRO A 131 -2.77 18.61 5.79
CA PRO A 131 -1.84 18.14 6.80
C PRO A 131 -2.09 18.64 8.23
N GLN A 132 -2.65 19.84 8.42
CA GLN A 132 -2.93 20.39 9.74
C GLN A 132 -4.07 19.62 10.42
N GLU A 133 -5.16 19.37 9.69
CA GLU A 133 -6.26 18.53 10.15
C GLU A 133 -5.84 17.06 10.29
N ALA A 134 -4.93 16.56 9.46
CA ALA A 134 -4.42 15.20 9.61
C ALA A 134 -3.77 14.98 10.98
N LYS A 135 -2.98 15.96 11.46
CA LYS A 135 -2.44 15.96 12.82
C LYS A 135 -3.55 16.01 13.88
N GLU A 136 -4.48 16.95 13.74
CA GLU A 136 -5.51 17.21 14.75
C GLU A 136 -6.54 16.09 14.86
N LEU A 137 -6.98 15.53 13.73
CA LEU A 137 -7.89 14.38 13.68
C LEU A 137 -7.22 13.08 14.12
N THR A 138 -5.89 12.94 13.98
CA THR A 138 -5.16 11.82 14.59
C THR A 138 -5.25 11.88 16.10
N TYR A 139 -4.92 13.04 16.69
CA TYR A 139 -5.01 13.25 18.13
C TYR A 139 -6.44 13.03 18.62
N LEU A 140 -7.42 13.65 17.95
CA LEU A 140 -8.83 13.54 18.30
C LEU A 140 -9.31 12.10 18.16
N GLY A 141 -8.97 11.39 17.08
CA GLY A 141 -9.37 10.00 16.87
C GLY A 141 -8.90 9.08 17.98
N LEU A 142 -7.67 9.23 18.47
CA LEU A 142 -7.16 8.50 19.62
C LEU A 142 -7.93 8.86 20.91
N GLU A 143 -8.20 10.14 21.14
CA GLU A 143 -8.98 10.61 22.29
C GLU A 143 -10.42 10.06 22.30
N LEU A 144 -11.09 10.10 21.15
CA LEU A 144 -12.45 9.57 20.99
C LEU A 144 -12.47 8.05 21.13
N SER A 145 -11.46 7.39 20.57
CA SER A 145 -11.34 5.94 20.66
C SER A 145 -11.23 5.50 22.12
N GLU A 146 -10.42 6.19 22.93
CA GLU A 146 -10.28 5.93 24.36
C GLU A 146 -11.58 6.24 25.11
N LYS A 147 -12.16 7.42 24.88
CA LYS A 147 -13.38 7.87 25.56
C LYS A 147 -14.59 6.97 25.29
N LEU A 148 -14.70 6.43 24.07
CA LEU A 148 -15.83 5.60 23.63
C LEU A 148 -15.52 4.10 23.72
N HIS A 149 -14.31 3.73 24.16
CA HIS A 149 -13.82 2.36 24.18
C HIS A 149 -14.04 1.65 22.84
N HIS A 150 -13.73 2.32 21.73
CA HIS A 150 -14.05 1.85 20.37
C HIS A 150 -12.93 2.20 19.38
N PRO A 151 -12.56 1.32 18.44
CA PRO A 151 -11.61 1.66 17.39
C PRO A 151 -12.14 2.79 16.50
N PHE A 152 -11.21 3.55 15.90
CA PHE A 152 -11.51 4.56 14.87
C PHE A 152 -10.61 4.34 13.65
N ILE A 153 -11.15 4.59 12.46
CA ILE A 153 -10.38 4.68 11.23
C ILE A 153 -10.06 6.16 10.98
N LEU A 154 -8.81 6.45 10.65
CA LEU A 154 -8.42 7.70 10.01
C LEU A 154 -8.15 7.38 8.54
N ARG A 155 -9.04 7.80 7.66
CA ARG A 155 -8.86 7.66 6.21
C ARG A 155 -8.20 8.93 5.68
N SER A 156 -7.08 8.76 5.00
CA SER A 156 -6.46 9.80 4.19
C SER A 156 -6.37 9.34 2.73
N VAL A 157 -5.91 10.22 1.86
CA VAL A 157 -5.68 9.95 0.44
C VAL A 157 -4.31 10.47 0.02
N THR A 158 -3.80 10.01 -1.11
CA THR A 158 -2.50 10.44 -1.67
C THR A 158 -2.31 11.96 -1.64
N ARG A 159 -3.36 12.74 -1.95
CA ARG A 159 -3.34 14.21 -2.00
C ARG A 159 -3.23 14.92 -0.65
N VAL A 160 -3.59 14.27 0.44
CA VAL A 160 -3.34 14.79 1.80
C VAL A 160 -2.03 14.24 2.33
N SER A 161 -1.80 12.94 2.15
CA SER A 161 -0.70 12.19 2.73
C SER A 161 0.67 12.63 2.21
N HIS A 162 0.83 12.88 0.90
CA HIS A 162 2.11 13.26 0.30
C HIS A 162 2.31 14.78 0.11
N VAL A 163 1.31 15.60 0.44
CA VAL A 163 1.44 17.06 0.38
C VAL A 163 2.20 17.59 1.61
N ARG A 164 2.95 18.68 1.40
CA ARG A 164 3.67 19.40 2.45
C ARG A 164 3.03 20.76 2.67
N ALA A 165 2.76 21.09 3.94
CA ALA A 165 2.27 22.38 4.38
C ALA A 165 2.87 22.69 5.77
N PRO A 166 2.94 23.97 6.17
CA PRO A 166 3.22 24.33 7.57
C PRO A 166 2.16 23.76 8.50
N VAL A 167 2.58 23.14 9.60
CA VAL A 167 1.70 22.58 10.63
C VAL A 167 2.06 23.20 11.98
N ARG A 168 1.07 23.70 12.71
CA ARG A 168 1.24 24.21 14.07
C ARG A 168 1.42 23.04 15.01
N LEU A 169 2.46 23.08 15.83
CA LEU A 169 2.76 22.02 16.78
C LEU A 169 2.05 22.26 18.11
N GLY A 170 1.54 21.19 18.71
CA GLY A 170 1.01 21.16 20.06
C GLY A 170 2.02 20.65 21.08
N GLU A 171 1.59 20.62 22.35
CA GLU A 171 2.35 20.02 23.44
C GLU A 171 2.44 18.50 23.26
N VAL A 172 3.62 17.94 23.50
CA VAL A 172 3.84 16.49 23.46
C VAL A 172 3.53 15.90 24.83
N ARG A 173 2.48 15.09 24.92
CA ARG A 173 2.17 14.32 26.13
C ARG A 173 3.22 13.24 26.36
N LYS A 174 3.47 12.93 27.63
CA LYS A 174 4.31 11.78 27.98
C LYS A 174 3.69 10.49 27.43
N PRO A 175 4.43 9.67 26.66
CA PRO A 175 3.94 8.40 26.15
C PRO A 175 3.44 7.46 27.26
N ARG A 176 2.30 6.80 27.03
CA ARG A 176 1.83 5.69 27.87
C ARG A 176 2.26 4.38 27.22
N THR A 177 3.33 3.78 27.72
CA THR A 177 3.99 2.59 27.12
C THR A 177 3.77 1.30 27.91
N ALA A 178 3.15 1.41 29.07
CA ALA A 178 2.77 0.28 29.91
C ALA A 178 1.27 0.37 30.24
N GLY A 179 0.65 -0.80 30.35
CA GLY A 179 -0.75 -0.91 30.71
C GLY A 179 -1.07 -2.24 31.37
N PHE A 180 -2.35 -2.53 31.51
CA PHE A 180 -2.87 -3.71 32.18
C PHE A 180 -3.96 -4.35 31.34
N PHE A 181 -3.86 -5.65 31.10
CA PHE A 181 -4.90 -6.41 30.41
C PHE A 181 -5.92 -6.96 31.41
N PRO A 182 -7.18 -6.47 31.42
CA PRO A 182 -8.21 -6.98 32.32
C PRO A 182 -8.68 -8.36 31.87
N ARG A 183 -8.59 -9.36 32.75
CA ARG A 183 -9.05 -10.72 32.46
C ARG A 183 -10.58 -10.81 32.50
N GLU A 184 -11.22 -10.46 31.39
CA GLU A 184 -12.68 -10.49 31.22
C GLU A 184 -13.10 -11.26 29.96
N PRO A 185 -13.18 -12.60 30.00
CA PRO A 185 -13.50 -13.41 28.81
C PRO A 185 -14.84 -13.05 28.14
N SER A 186 -15.84 -12.59 28.90
CA SER A 186 -17.11 -12.12 28.35
C SER A 186 -17.00 -10.85 27.49
N LYS A 187 -15.88 -10.12 27.60
CA LYS A 187 -15.55 -8.95 26.78
C LYS A 187 -14.56 -9.28 25.66
N TRP A 188 -13.58 -10.16 25.91
CA TRP A 188 -12.46 -10.38 24.99
C TRP A 188 -12.57 -11.65 24.15
N ALA A 189 -13.28 -12.68 24.61
CA ALA A 189 -13.44 -13.92 23.86
C ALA A 189 -14.70 -13.87 22.99
N VAL A 190 -14.52 -13.69 21.68
CA VAL A 190 -15.62 -13.55 20.70
C VAL A 190 -16.16 -14.92 20.27
N VAL A 191 -16.63 -15.68 21.25
CA VAL A 191 -17.42 -16.90 21.03
C VAL A 191 -18.89 -16.54 20.75
N PRO A 192 -19.68 -17.38 20.07
CA PRO A 192 -21.04 -17.03 19.64
C PRO A 192 -21.99 -16.55 20.75
N GLU A 193 -21.82 -17.01 21.98
CA GLU A 193 -22.62 -16.52 23.12
C GLU A 193 -22.33 -15.04 23.45
N ASN A 194 -21.04 -14.68 23.51
CA ASN A 194 -20.59 -13.32 23.81
C ASN A 194 -20.85 -12.38 22.63
N ALA A 195 -20.54 -12.83 21.42
CA ALA A 195 -20.66 -12.04 20.19
C ALA A 195 -22.09 -11.53 19.97
N ARG A 196 -23.11 -12.34 20.28
CA ARG A 196 -24.52 -11.92 20.19
C ARG A 196 -24.87 -10.76 21.13
N LYS A 197 -24.38 -10.81 22.38
CA LYS A 197 -24.54 -9.73 23.37
C LYS A 197 -23.75 -8.48 22.96
N MET A 198 -22.54 -8.68 22.43
CA MET A 198 -21.69 -7.59 21.92
C MET A 198 -22.33 -6.86 20.73
N LYS A 199 -22.98 -7.58 19.80
CA LYS A 199 -23.65 -6.95 18.66
C LYS A 199 -24.68 -5.92 19.09
N GLN A 200 -25.48 -6.21 20.12
CA GLN A 200 -26.44 -5.25 20.66
C GLN A 200 -25.72 -3.99 21.17
N ARG A 201 -24.64 -4.16 21.95
CA ARG A 201 -23.84 -3.04 22.47
C ARG A 201 -23.21 -2.20 21.36
N ILE A 202 -22.76 -2.82 20.27
CA ILE A 202 -22.23 -2.09 19.11
C ILE A 202 -23.30 -1.19 18.49
N LEU A 203 -24.53 -1.68 18.33
CA LEU A 203 -25.62 -0.88 17.75
C LEU A 203 -26.01 0.31 18.64
N GLU A 204 -26.01 0.11 19.96
CA GLU A 204 -26.21 1.19 20.93
C GLU A 204 -25.06 2.20 20.88
N LYS A 205 -23.81 1.71 20.85
CA LYS A 205 -22.61 2.54 20.76
C LYS A 205 -22.54 3.32 19.45
N TRP A 206 -22.95 2.73 18.32
CA TRP A 206 -22.97 3.38 17.01
C TRP A 206 -23.81 4.66 17.01
N ARG A 207 -24.96 4.64 17.70
CA ARG A 207 -25.80 5.85 17.87
C ARG A 207 -25.12 6.90 18.75
N ALA A 208 -24.42 6.47 19.80
CA ALA A 208 -23.68 7.39 20.68
C ALA A 208 -22.50 8.05 19.95
N VAL A 209 -21.76 7.26 19.15
CA VAL A 209 -20.72 7.72 18.23
C VAL A 209 -21.27 8.77 17.28
N GLU A 210 -22.38 8.48 16.57
CA GLU A 210 -23.00 9.39 15.62
C GLU A 210 -23.33 10.75 16.27
N SER A 211 -23.90 10.72 17.47
CA SER A 211 -24.19 11.93 18.24
C SER A 211 -22.93 12.68 18.67
N TYR A 212 -21.82 11.99 18.92
CA TYR A 212 -20.56 12.64 19.29
C TYR A 212 -19.92 13.33 18.08
N LEU A 213 -19.89 12.63 16.95
CA LEU A 213 -19.30 13.09 15.69
C LEU A 213 -19.99 14.35 15.13
N ALA A 214 -21.29 14.48 15.39
CA ALA A 214 -22.08 15.66 15.05
C ALA A 214 -21.56 16.96 15.68
N ASN A 215 -20.84 16.88 16.81
CA ASN A 215 -20.37 18.04 17.57
C ASN A 215 -18.87 18.31 17.41
N LEU A 216 -18.20 17.66 16.44
CA LEU A 216 -16.78 17.90 16.22
C LEU A 216 -16.55 19.29 15.63
N PRO A 217 -15.47 20.00 16.03
CA PRO A 217 -15.16 21.33 15.50
C PRO A 217 -14.83 21.32 13.99
N TYR A 218 -14.48 20.14 13.46
CA TYR A 218 -14.19 19.93 12.04
C TYR A 218 -15.45 19.61 11.21
N THR A 219 -16.59 19.35 11.87
CA THR A 219 -17.91 19.24 11.21
C THR A 219 -18.62 20.58 11.33
N ARG A 220 -18.79 21.30 10.22
CA ARG A 220 -19.35 22.65 10.25
C ARG A 220 -20.13 22.99 8.99
N VAL A 221 -21.11 23.87 9.17
CA VAL A 221 -21.91 24.45 8.08
C VAL A 221 -21.48 25.90 7.91
N GLU A 222 -21.09 26.25 6.69
CA GLU A 222 -20.63 27.59 6.31
C GLU A 222 -21.46 28.14 5.16
N GLY A 223 -21.43 29.46 4.96
CA GLY A 223 -22.10 30.10 3.85
C GLY A 223 -23.62 30.16 3.95
N GLU A 224 -24.24 30.65 2.87
CA GLU A 224 -25.69 30.84 2.74
C GLU A 224 -26.12 30.48 1.32
N GLY A 225 -27.36 30.02 1.16
CA GLY A 225 -27.91 29.68 -0.15
C GLY A 225 -28.93 28.55 -0.10
N LYS A 226 -29.55 28.30 -1.25
CA LYS A 226 -30.54 27.22 -1.46
C LYS A 226 -29.92 25.90 -1.91
N VAL A 227 -28.62 25.89 -2.22
CA VAL A 227 -27.86 24.69 -2.55
C VAL A 227 -26.96 24.35 -1.37
N LEU A 228 -27.02 23.10 -0.92
CA LEU A 228 -26.09 22.55 0.07
C LEU A 228 -25.00 21.75 -0.65
N ILE A 229 -23.74 22.04 -0.38
CA ILE A 229 -22.62 21.22 -0.81
C ILE A 229 -22.12 20.43 0.40
N VAL A 230 -22.16 19.10 0.35
CA VAL A 230 -21.66 18.22 1.43
C VAL A 230 -20.33 17.63 0.98
N SER A 231 -19.28 17.77 1.78
CA SER A 231 -17.97 17.22 1.45
C SER A 231 -17.16 16.79 2.66
N SER A 232 -16.24 15.84 2.46
CA SER A 232 -15.29 15.34 3.45
C SER A 232 -13.88 15.27 2.87
N GLY A 233 -12.87 15.19 3.73
CA GLY A 233 -11.48 15.04 3.31
C GLY A 233 -11.03 16.13 2.33
N ILE A 234 -10.19 15.74 1.35
CA ILE A 234 -9.65 16.67 0.35
C ILE A 234 -10.73 17.35 -0.51
N GLY A 235 -11.91 16.73 -0.65
CA GLY A 235 -13.03 17.28 -1.39
C GLY A 235 -13.42 18.67 -0.92
N TYR A 236 -13.36 18.92 0.40
CA TYR A 236 -13.67 20.22 0.98
C TYR A 236 -12.72 21.33 0.50
N ALA A 237 -11.42 21.03 0.35
CA ALA A 237 -10.45 22.01 -0.12
C ALA A 237 -10.78 22.48 -1.55
N TYR A 238 -11.16 21.54 -2.42
CA TYR A 238 -11.61 21.86 -3.77
C TYR A 238 -12.93 22.64 -3.79
N VAL A 239 -13.88 22.32 -2.90
CA VAL A 239 -15.14 23.06 -2.78
C VAL A 239 -14.89 24.51 -2.36
N ALA A 240 -14.04 24.73 -1.35
CA ALA A 240 -13.72 26.06 -0.87
C ALA A 240 -13.14 26.94 -2.00
N GLU A 241 -12.15 26.43 -2.73
CA GLU A 241 -11.54 27.16 -3.85
C GLU A 241 -12.51 27.35 -5.03
N ALA A 242 -13.27 26.32 -5.39
CA ALA A 242 -14.21 26.39 -6.52
C ALA A 242 -15.40 27.33 -6.26
N THR A 243 -15.94 27.34 -5.04
CA THR A 243 -17.06 28.24 -4.70
C THR A 243 -16.63 29.71 -4.73
N GLU A 244 -15.41 30.02 -4.27
CA GLU A 244 -14.82 31.35 -4.38
C GLU A 244 -14.58 31.74 -5.84
N ALA A 245 -13.94 30.86 -6.63
CA ALA A 245 -13.63 31.11 -8.04
C ALA A 245 -14.88 31.33 -8.91
N LEU A 246 -15.98 30.61 -8.63
CA LEU A 246 -17.25 30.74 -9.33
C LEU A 246 -18.14 31.86 -8.76
N ASN A 247 -17.77 32.46 -7.63
CA ASN A 247 -18.55 33.47 -6.91
C ASN A 247 -20.00 33.03 -6.64
N VAL A 248 -20.17 31.78 -6.19
CA VAL A 248 -21.49 31.20 -5.88
C VAL A 248 -21.82 31.27 -4.39
N LYS A 249 -23.08 31.55 -4.08
CA LYS A 249 -23.61 31.46 -2.72
C LYS A 249 -24.19 30.08 -2.47
N ALA A 250 -23.44 29.25 -1.75
CA ALA A 250 -23.85 27.92 -1.32
C ALA A 250 -23.73 27.79 0.21
N LYS A 251 -24.59 26.95 0.79
CA LYS A 251 -24.34 26.39 2.12
C LYS A 251 -23.34 25.24 1.93
N VAL A 252 -22.25 25.20 2.70
CA VAL A 252 -21.23 24.14 2.62
C VAL A 252 -21.18 23.41 3.95
N LEU A 253 -21.47 22.11 3.93
CA LEU A 253 -21.27 21.22 5.06
C LEU A 253 -19.96 20.45 4.88
N LYS A 254 -18.97 20.79 5.70
CA LYS A 254 -17.78 19.98 5.87
C LYS A 254 -18.05 18.90 6.90
N LEU A 255 -17.76 17.65 6.54
CA LEU A 255 -17.82 16.49 7.44
C LEU A 255 -16.41 16.15 7.93
N ALA A 256 -16.23 16.09 9.25
CA ALA A 256 -15.03 15.50 9.85
C ALA A 256 -15.03 13.97 9.74
N SER A 257 -16.23 13.38 9.74
CA SER A 257 -16.47 11.94 9.77
C SER A 257 -17.56 11.58 8.77
N PRO A 258 -17.22 11.06 7.57
CA PRO A 258 -18.23 10.62 6.59
C PRO A 258 -18.99 9.35 7.03
N VAL A 259 -18.48 8.60 8.01
CA VAL A 259 -19.07 7.36 8.51
C VAL A 259 -19.00 7.32 10.05
N PRO A 260 -20.12 7.18 10.77
CA PRO A 260 -21.49 7.42 10.28
C PRO A 260 -21.72 8.89 9.92
N LEU A 261 -22.68 9.14 9.04
CA LEU A 261 -23.18 10.48 8.75
C LEU A 261 -23.92 11.09 9.97
N PRO A 262 -23.61 12.32 10.41
CA PRO A 262 -24.22 12.90 11.61
C PRO A 262 -25.65 13.42 11.35
N ARG A 263 -26.68 12.60 11.66
CA ARG A 263 -28.08 12.88 11.33
C ARG A 263 -28.56 14.29 11.70
N LYS A 264 -28.31 14.73 12.95
CA LYS A 264 -28.79 16.03 13.45
C LYS A 264 -28.19 17.22 12.69
N VAL A 265 -26.91 17.12 12.30
CA VAL A 265 -26.25 18.18 11.53
C VAL A 265 -26.84 18.24 10.13
N ILE A 266 -27.10 17.09 9.52
CA ILE A 266 -27.73 17.02 8.21
C ILE A 266 -29.14 17.59 8.24
N GLU A 267 -29.96 17.21 9.22
CA GLU A 267 -31.33 17.74 9.41
C GLU A 267 -31.34 19.27 9.41
N SER A 268 -30.47 19.90 10.20
CA SER A 268 -30.37 21.37 10.22
C SER A 268 -29.74 21.95 8.95
N ALA A 269 -28.77 21.26 8.33
CA ALA A 269 -28.12 21.74 7.12
C ALA A 269 -29.08 21.78 5.92
N VAL A 270 -30.04 20.85 5.83
CA VAL A 270 -30.98 20.76 4.70
C VAL A 270 -32.20 21.69 4.85
N GLU A 271 -32.35 22.39 5.98
CA GLU A 271 -33.40 23.40 6.14
C GLU A 271 -33.26 24.51 5.08
N GLY A 272 -34.34 24.74 4.33
CA GLY A 272 -34.41 25.76 3.28
C GLY A 272 -33.62 25.41 2.00
N VAL A 273 -33.13 24.18 1.87
CA VAL A 273 -32.34 23.71 0.74
C VAL A 273 -33.24 23.09 -0.33
N GLU A 274 -32.99 23.44 -1.60
CA GLU A 274 -33.70 22.91 -2.77
C GLU A 274 -32.88 21.80 -3.46
N LYS A 275 -31.54 21.88 -3.39
CA LYS A 275 -30.62 20.89 -4.00
C LYS A 275 -29.44 20.59 -3.09
N VAL A 276 -28.98 19.35 -3.10
CA VAL A 276 -27.72 18.93 -2.48
C VAL A 276 -26.73 18.47 -3.55
N LEU A 277 -25.47 18.86 -3.41
CA LEU A 277 -24.35 18.32 -4.17
C LEU A 277 -23.37 17.67 -3.19
N VAL A 278 -23.14 16.36 -3.34
CA VAL A 278 -22.17 15.61 -2.54
C VAL A 278 -20.84 15.54 -3.29
N ILE A 279 -19.77 15.99 -2.63
CA ILE A 279 -18.41 15.98 -3.15
C ILE A 279 -17.57 15.00 -2.32
N GLU A 280 -17.37 13.81 -2.85
CA GLU A 280 -16.58 12.73 -2.26
C GLU A 280 -15.75 12.00 -3.33
N GLU A 281 -14.65 11.35 -2.93
CA GLU A 281 -13.76 10.59 -3.83
C GLU A 281 -14.18 9.12 -3.92
N CYS A 282 -13.94 8.48 -5.06
CA CYS A 282 -14.25 7.07 -5.31
C CYS A 282 -15.77 6.76 -5.28
N ASP A 283 -16.26 6.18 -4.18
CA ASP A 283 -17.63 5.67 -4.10
C ASP A 283 -18.60 6.66 -3.45
N PRO A 284 -19.91 6.58 -3.77
CA PRO A 284 -20.95 7.47 -3.24
C PRO A 284 -21.37 7.12 -1.78
N VAL A 285 -20.42 6.96 -0.87
CA VAL A 285 -20.67 6.49 0.50
C VAL A 285 -21.46 7.51 1.33
N VAL A 286 -21.11 8.79 1.23
CA VAL A 286 -21.84 9.89 1.87
C VAL A 286 -23.17 10.12 1.17
N GLU A 287 -23.18 10.12 -0.16
CA GLU A 287 -24.38 10.34 -0.98
C GLU A 287 -25.47 9.28 -0.70
N LEU A 288 -25.10 8.00 -0.61
CA LEU A 288 -26.05 6.92 -0.32
C LEU A 288 -26.62 7.02 1.08
N GLN A 289 -25.79 7.31 2.10
CA GLN A 289 -26.26 7.55 3.47
C GLN A 289 -27.20 8.76 3.54
N LEU A 290 -26.84 9.85 2.85
CA LEU A 290 -27.64 11.08 2.80
C LEU A 290 -29.00 10.83 2.15
N LYS A 291 -29.04 10.16 1.00
CA LYS A 291 -30.29 9.83 0.29
C LYS A 291 -31.21 8.98 1.17
N ALA A 292 -30.67 7.98 1.86
CA ALA A 292 -31.45 7.19 2.81
C ALA A 292 -31.99 8.04 3.96
N LEU A 293 -31.17 8.93 4.53
CA LEU A 293 -31.59 9.81 5.62
C LEU A 293 -32.68 10.80 5.18
N LEU A 294 -32.55 11.42 4.01
CA LEU A 294 -33.56 12.33 3.46
C LEU A 294 -34.90 11.62 3.26
N GLN A 295 -34.86 10.37 2.78
CA GLN A 295 -36.04 9.52 2.64
C GLN A 295 -36.70 9.23 4.00
N ASP A 296 -35.91 8.90 5.03
CA ASP A 296 -36.43 8.69 6.40
C ASP A 296 -37.05 9.95 7.01
N LEU A 297 -36.58 11.13 6.62
CA LEU A 297 -37.11 12.43 7.03
C LEU A 297 -38.34 12.86 6.19
N GLY A 298 -38.69 12.13 5.13
CA GLY A 298 -39.76 12.50 4.21
C GLY A 298 -39.45 13.72 3.35
N LEU A 299 -38.18 14.10 3.21
CA LEU A 299 -37.73 15.25 2.45
C LEU A 299 -37.44 14.87 0.99
N ARG A 300 -38.01 15.61 0.04
CA ARG A 300 -37.79 15.41 -1.40
C ARG A 300 -36.88 16.50 -1.94
N ILE A 301 -35.58 16.35 -1.68
CA ILE A 301 -34.54 17.27 -2.16
C ILE A 301 -33.80 16.62 -3.32
N GLU A 302 -33.50 17.37 -4.38
CA GLU A 302 -32.69 16.88 -5.51
C GLU A 302 -31.24 16.68 -5.03
N VAL A 303 -30.69 15.47 -5.19
CA VAL A 303 -29.32 15.15 -4.74
C VAL A 303 -28.47 14.75 -5.94
N HIS A 304 -27.40 15.50 -6.15
CA HIS A 304 -26.32 15.24 -7.10
C HIS A 304 -25.04 14.83 -6.38
N GLY A 305 -24.13 14.21 -7.11
CA GLY A 305 -22.80 13.81 -6.66
C GLY A 305 -22.14 12.95 -7.71
N GLU A 306 -22.31 11.63 -7.60
CA GLU A 306 -21.79 10.63 -8.52
C GLU A 306 -22.17 10.91 -9.99
N ASP A 307 -23.40 11.37 -10.24
CA ASP A 307 -23.90 11.69 -11.58
C ASP A 307 -23.11 12.80 -12.28
N LEU A 308 -22.47 13.69 -11.51
CA LEU A 308 -21.66 14.80 -12.01
C LEU A 308 -20.16 14.55 -11.91
N LEU A 309 -19.73 13.85 -10.87
CA LEU A 309 -18.32 13.60 -10.58
C LEU A 309 -17.82 12.31 -11.22
N GLY A 310 -18.64 11.25 -11.24
CA GLY A 310 -18.24 9.89 -11.56
C GLY A 310 -17.42 9.22 -10.46
N ARG A 311 -17.20 7.90 -10.57
CA ARG A 311 -16.59 7.06 -9.51
C ARG A 311 -15.09 6.79 -9.61
N ARG A 312 -14.43 7.30 -10.65
CA ARG A 312 -13.04 6.94 -10.96
C ARG A 312 -12.07 8.07 -10.69
N GLY A 313 -10.90 7.71 -10.18
CA GLY A 313 -9.74 8.57 -10.04
C GLY A 313 -9.94 9.73 -9.06
N GLU A 314 -8.85 10.44 -8.80
CA GLU A 314 -8.82 11.56 -7.86
C GLU A 314 -9.80 12.68 -8.22
N LEU A 315 -10.38 13.29 -7.18
CA LEU A 315 -11.01 14.59 -7.36
C LEU A 315 -9.95 15.62 -7.74
N THR A 316 -10.34 16.50 -8.66
CA THR A 316 -9.54 17.65 -9.07
C THR A 316 -10.39 18.90 -8.90
N LEU A 317 -9.73 20.05 -8.75
CA LEU A 317 -10.41 21.35 -8.70
C LEU A 317 -11.34 21.53 -9.91
N ASP A 318 -10.88 21.16 -11.10
CA ASP A 318 -11.65 21.27 -12.34
C ASP A 318 -12.94 20.43 -12.34
N ARG A 319 -12.88 19.18 -11.84
CA ARG A 319 -14.06 18.31 -11.71
C ARG A 319 -15.07 18.90 -10.72
N VAL A 320 -14.60 19.38 -9.58
CA VAL A 320 -15.45 19.96 -8.53
C VAL A 320 -16.07 21.29 -9.00
N ALA A 321 -15.28 22.17 -9.62
CA ALA A 321 -15.77 23.43 -10.19
C ALA A 321 -16.80 23.18 -11.29
N GLY A 322 -16.55 22.23 -12.20
CA GLY A 322 -17.52 21.85 -13.22
C GLY A 322 -18.84 21.32 -12.66
N ALA A 323 -18.79 20.49 -11.61
CA ALA A 323 -19.98 19.99 -10.93
C ALA A 323 -20.78 21.11 -10.25
N ILE A 324 -20.11 22.01 -9.52
CA ILE A 324 -20.73 23.18 -8.89
C ILE A 324 -21.36 24.08 -9.96
N ALA A 325 -20.61 24.45 -11.00
CA ALA A 325 -21.11 25.30 -12.06
C ALA A 325 -22.36 24.72 -12.73
N LYS A 326 -22.41 23.41 -12.96
CA LYS A 326 -23.58 22.73 -13.52
C LYS A 326 -24.81 22.79 -12.61
N VAL A 327 -24.65 22.59 -11.30
CA VAL A 327 -25.76 22.70 -10.32
C VAL A 327 -26.31 24.13 -10.26
N PHE A 328 -25.43 25.13 -10.40
CA PHE A 328 -25.79 26.55 -10.39
C PHE A 328 -26.19 27.12 -11.76
N GLY A 329 -26.10 26.34 -12.85
CA GLY A 329 -26.41 26.80 -14.20
C GLY A 329 -25.41 27.82 -14.77
N ILE A 330 -24.16 27.80 -14.29
CA ILE A 330 -23.08 28.70 -14.70
C ILE A 330 -22.27 28.02 -15.81
N PRO A 331 -21.91 28.74 -16.90
CA PRO A 331 -20.97 28.22 -17.89
C PRO A 331 -19.61 27.96 -17.25
N TRP A 332 -19.10 26.73 -17.40
CA TRP A 332 -17.74 26.35 -17.01
C TRP A 332 -17.02 25.73 -18.20
N SER A 333 -15.86 26.28 -18.54
CA SER A 333 -14.90 25.62 -19.42
C SER A 333 -13.81 25.03 -18.55
N ALA A 334 -13.50 23.76 -18.78
CA ALA A 334 -12.39 23.11 -18.09
C ALA A 334 -11.11 23.96 -18.23
N LEU A 335 -10.30 24.00 -17.17
CA LEU A 335 -9.01 24.68 -17.20
C LEU A 335 -8.21 24.23 -18.44
N GLU A 336 -7.77 25.17 -19.27
CA GLU A 336 -6.95 24.84 -20.45
C GLU A 336 -5.63 24.21 -19.97
N VAL A 337 -5.55 22.89 -20.09
CA VAL A 337 -4.26 22.20 -19.97
C VAL A 337 -3.42 22.67 -21.15
N LEU A 338 -2.31 23.36 -20.87
CA LEU A 338 -1.34 23.77 -21.89
C LEU A 338 -0.86 22.52 -22.64
N LYS A 339 -1.44 22.27 -23.82
CA LYS A 339 -1.05 21.16 -24.68
C LYS A 339 0.26 21.53 -25.36
N THR A 340 1.33 20.85 -24.96
CA THR A 340 2.60 20.95 -25.66
C THR A 340 2.49 20.17 -26.99
N PRO A 341 3.02 20.69 -28.11
CA PRO A 341 3.07 19.96 -29.38
C PRO A 341 4.06 18.78 -29.37
N ILE A 342 4.86 18.64 -28.31
CA ILE A 342 5.78 17.54 -28.11
C ILE A 342 5.04 16.42 -27.38
N GLU A 343 4.91 15.26 -28.02
CA GLU A 343 4.55 14.03 -27.34
C GLU A 343 5.76 13.57 -26.50
N PRO A 344 5.67 13.57 -25.16
CA PRO A 344 6.77 13.09 -24.34
C PRO A 344 6.99 11.59 -24.60
N PRO A 345 8.24 11.12 -24.68
CA PRO A 345 8.50 9.69 -24.82
C PRO A 345 7.93 8.93 -23.63
N GLN A 346 7.32 7.77 -23.89
CA GLN A 346 6.85 6.89 -22.82
C GLN A 346 8.04 6.45 -21.96
N ARG A 347 7.86 6.52 -20.64
CA ARG A 347 8.85 6.09 -19.65
C ARG A 347 8.24 4.98 -18.79
N PRO A 348 8.09 3.75 -19.33
CA PRO A 348 7.57 2.65 -18.54
C PRO A 348 8.53 2.39 -17.36
N PRO A 349 8.01 2.00 -16.18
CA PRO A 349 8.84 1.58 -15.07
C PRO A 349 9.80 0.45 -15.49
N THR A 350 11.07 0.56 -15.12
CA THR A 350 12.11 -0.42 -15.47
C THR A 350 13.03 -0.72 -14.29
N LEU A 351 13.61 -1.92 -14.28
CA LEU A 351 14.59 -2.32 -13.26
C LEU A 351 15.85 -1.44 -13.35
N CYS A 352 16.31 -0.97 -12.19
CA CYS A 352 17.48 -0.11 -12.03
C CYS A 352 18.74 -0.68 -12.72
N PRO A 353 19.73 0.18 -13.08
CA PRO A 353 21.04 -0.29 -13.49
C PRO A 353 21.61 -1.31 -12.50
N GLY A 354 22.05 -2.45 -13.04
CA GLY A 354 22.59 -3.57 -12.27
C GLY A 354 21.64 -4.22 -11.25
N CYS A 355 20.32 -4.03 -11.35
CA CYS A 355 19.38 -4.73 -10.48
C CYS A 355 19.57 -6.28 -10.54
N PRO A 356 19.63 -7.00 -9.41
CA PRO A 356 19.80 -8.46 -9.41
C PRO A 356 18.62 -9.23 -10.02
N HIS A 357 17.40 -8.68 -9.95
CA HIS A 357 16.22 -9.29 -10.56
C HIS A 357 16.34 -9.36 -12.08
N ARG A 358 17.01 -8.39 -12.72
CA ARG A 358 17.27 -8.40 -14.17
C ARG A 358 18.14 -9.59 -14.59
N ALA A 359 19.17 -9.89 -13.80
CA ALA A 359 20.01 -11.07 -14.03
C ALA A 359 19.23 -12.37 -13.78
N THR A 360 18.34 -12.38 -12.77
CA THR A 360 17.44 -13.50 -12.47
C THR A 360 16.47 -13.78 -13.61
N PHE A 361 15.78 -12.76 -14.14
CA PHE A 361 14.86 -12.92 -15.27
C PHE A 361 15.58 -13.32 -16.55
N TYR A 362 16.79 -12.80 -16.81
CA TYR A 362 17.63 -13.28 -17.90
C TYR A 362 17.94 -14.78 -17.75
N ALA A 363 18.36 -15.21 -16.55
CA ALA A 363 18.68 -16.61 -16.29
C ALA A 363 17.45 -17.53 -16.43
N LEU A 364 16.29 -17.11 -15.91
CA LEU A 364 15.01 -17.80 -16.06
C LEU A 364 14.66 -17.99 -17.54
N LYS A 365 14.73 -16.91 -18.33
CA LYS A 365 14.45 -16.94 -19.77
C LYS A 365 15.37 -17.91 -20.52
N MET A 366 16.66 -17.92 -20.19
CA MET A 366 17.62 -18.85 -20.80
C MET A 366 17.34 -20.30 -20.40
N ALA A 367 17.05 -20.57 -19.13
CA ALA A 367 16.72 -21.91 -18.63
C ALA A 367 15.47 -22.47 -19.34
N VAL A 368 14.42 -21.66 -19.44
CA VAL A 368 13.17 -22.00 -20.12
C VAL A 368 13.41 -22.31 -21.61
N ARG A 369 14.17 -21.46 -22.31
CA ARG A 369 14.55 -21.70 -23.72
C ARG A 369 15.37 -22.98 -23.90
N ARG A 370 16.30 -23.28 -23.00
CA ARG A 370 17.14 -24.50 -23.06
C ARG A 370 16.33 -25.77 -22.81
N LEU A 371 15.40 -25.73 -21.86
CA LEU A 371 14.49 -26.84 -21.57
C LEU A 371 13.36 -26.97 -22.59
N ARG A 372 13.14 -25.95 -23.43
CA ARG A 372 12.05 -25.89 -24.42
C ARG A 372 10.67 -26.07 -23.77
N VAL A 373 10.47 -25.43 -22.63
CA VAL A 373 9.20 -25.42 -21.90
C VAL A 373 8.50 -24.08 -22.05
N ASP A 374 7.21 -24.04 -21.76
CA ASP A 374 6.38 -22.84 -21.78
C ASP A 374 5.66 -22.68 -20.43
N PRO A 375 6.32 -22.13 -19.40
CA PRO A 375 5.74 -22.01 -18.07
C PRO A 375 4.58 -21.02 -18.01
N ILE A 376 3.74 -21.16 -16.99
CA ILE A 376 2.85 -20.09 -16.53
C ILE A 376 3.57 -19.34 -15.40
N TYR A 377 3.77 -18.04 -15.57
CA TYR A 377 4.39 -17.18 -14.56
C TYR A 377 3.33 -16.52 -13.68
N SER A 378 3.20 -17.04 -12.47
CA SER A 378 2.39 -16.46 -11.42
C SER A 378 3.19 -15.44 -10.62
N GLY A 379 2.84 -14.18 -10.77
CA GLY A 379 3.56 -13.04 -10.26
C GLY A 379 3.01 -12.43 -8.99
N ASP A 380 3.71 -11.41 -8.51
CA ASP A 380 3.45 -10.76 -7.23
C ASP A 380 3.72 -9.24 -7.34
N ILE A 381 3.40 -8.45 -6.31
CA ILE A 381 3.58 -6.98 -6.30
C ILE A 381 4.90 -6.59 -5.62
N GLY A 382 5.83 -6.01 -6.38
CA GLY A 382 7.14 -5.55 -5.92
C GLY A 382 8.07 -5.25 -7.10
N CYS A 383 9.39 -5.05 -6.91
CA CYS A 383 10.31 -4.76 -8.03
C CYS A 383 10.26 -5.82 -9.15
N TYR A 384 9.98 -7.07 -8.78
CA TYR A 384 9.83 -8.20 -9.68
C TYR A 384 8.58 -8.13 -10.56
N SER A 385 7.56 -7.32 -10.23
CA SER A 385 6.42 -7.06 -11.14
C SER A 385 6.87 -6.44 -12.46
N LEU A 386 7.99 -5.72 -12.46
CA LEU A 386 8.61 -5.14 -13.64
C LEU A 386 9.15 -6.20 -14.63
N GLY A 387 9.18 -7.47 -14.23
CA GLY A 387 9.42 -8.61 -15.12
C GLY A 387 8.33 -8.82 -16.17
N ILE A 388 7.19 -8.13 -16.06
CA ILE A 388 6.14 -8.11 -17.09
C ILE A 388 6.63 -7.42 -18.39
N GLN A 389 7.57 -6.47 -18.26
CA GLN A 389 8.02 -5.67 -19.37
C GLN A 389 8.98 -6.47 -20.29
N PRO A 390 8.99 -6.18 -21.60
CA PRO A 390 10.03 -6.67 -22.49
C PRO A 390 11.43 -6.28 -21.98
N PRO A 391 12.44 -7.16 -22.14
CA PRO A 391 12.40 -8.44 -22.85
C PRO A 391 12.04 -9.64 -21.96
N PHE A 392 11.69 -9.44 -20.68
CA PHE A 392 11.55 -10.53 -19.72
C PHE A 392 10.28 -11.34 -19.95
N ASN A 393 9.12 -10.66 -20.06
CA ASN A 393 7.80 -11.28 -20.23
C ASN A 393 7.60 -12.47 -19.27
N ALA A 394 7.97 -12.29 -18.01
CA ALA A 394 8.03 -13.34 -16.99
C ALA A 394 6.97 -13.12 -15.90
N GLN A 395 5.82 -12.54 -16.26
CA GLN A 395 4.69 -12.25 -15.37
C GLN A 395 3.39 -12.37 -16.18
N ASP A 396 2.74 -13.54 -16.16
CA ASP A 396 1.48 -13.75 -16.89
C ASP A 396 0.28 -13.22 -16.10
N VAL A 397 0.35 -13.29 -14.76
CA VAL A 397 -0.70 -12.82 -13.87
C VAL A 397 -0.10 -12.22 -12.59
N ILE A 398 -0.66 -11.11 -12.12
CA ILE A 398 -0.34 -10.48 -10.83
C ILE A 398 -1.67 -9.99 -10.25
N ILE A 399 -2.00 -10.40 -9.02
CA ILE A 399 -3.28 -10.02 -8.38
C ILE A 399 -3.05 -9.25 -7.06
N GLU A 400 -2.25 -9.80 -6.15
CA GLU A 400 -1.95 -9.16 -4.86
C GLU A 400 -0.54 -9.48 -4.36
N MET A 401 -0.14 -8.80 -3.27
CA MET A 401 1.07 -9.14 -2.51
C MET A 401 0.92 -10.52 -1.88
N GLY A 402 1.87 -11.41 -2.14
CA GLY A 402 1.86 -12.80 -1.68
C GLY A 402 0.97 -13.76 -2.47
N GLY A 403 0.29 -13.29 -3.54
CA GLY A 403 -0.65 -14.09 -4.33
C GLY A 403 0.00 -15.11 -5.27
N SER A 404 1.28 -14.93 -5.60
CA SER A 404 2.00 -15.74 -6.61
C SER A 404 1.95 -17.25 -6.36
N ILE A 405 2.28 -17.69 -5.14
CA ILE A 405 2.28 -19.12 -4.77
C ILE A 405 0.85 -19.66 -4.72
N GLY A 406 -0.12 -18.87 -4.23
CA GLY A 406 -1.53 -19.26 -4.17
C GLY A 406 -2.12 -19.56 -5.55
N LEU A 407 -1.86 -18.69 -6.53
CA LEU A 407 -2.26 -18.91 -7.92
C LEU A 407 -1.53 -20.10 -8.55
N ALA A 408 -0.23 -20.25 -8.27
CA ALA A 408 0.54 -21.39 -8.77
C ALA A 408 0.03 -22.73 -8.24
N ASN A 409 -0.51 -22.80 -7.02
CA ASN A 409 -1.21 -23.99 -6.52
C ASN A 409 -2.36 -24.39 -7.47
N GLY A 410 -3.19 -23.42 -7.87
CA GLY A 410 -4.29 -23.65 -8.80
C GLY A 410 -3.82 -24.09 -10.18
N PHE A 411 -2.86 -23.37 -10.79
CA PHE A 411 -2.31 -23.71 -12.11
C PHE A 411 -1.65 -25.08 -12.13
N ALA A 412 -0.90 -25.45 -11.08
CA ALA A 412 -0.23 -26.74 -10.98
C ALA A 412 -1.19 -27.95 -11.06
N HIS A 413 -2.45 -27.77 -10.65
CA HIS A 413 -3.47 -28.82 -10.73
C HIS A 413 -4.35 -28.73 -11.98
N THR A 414 -4.46 -27.55 -12.60
CA THR A 414 -5.43 -27.29 -13.67
C THR A 414 -4.81 -27.21 -15.05
N VAL A 415 -3.51 -26.93 -15.16
CA VAL A 415 -2.78 -26.84 -16.43
C VAL A 415 -1.59 -27.79 -16.40
N LYS A 416 -1.69 -28.92 -17.10
CA LYS A 416 -0.69 -30.00 -17.03
C LYS A 416 0.41 -29.85 -18.08
N GLU A 417 0.12 -29.14 -19.16
CA GLU A 417 1.01 -28.96 -20.30
C GLU A 417 2.07 -27.88 -20.07
N ARG A 418 1.85 -27.02 -19.07
CA ARG A 418 2.69 -25.85 -18.78
C ARG A 418 3.11 -25.86 -17.31
N PRO A 419 4.42 -25.89 -16.99
CA PRO A 419 4.87 -25.88 -15.60
C PRO A 419 4.51 -24.55 -14.92
N ALA A 420 4.06 -24.62 -13.66
CA ALA A 420 3.79 -23.42 -12.86
C ALA A 420 5.08 -22.85 -12.26
N VAL A 421 5.30 -21.54 -12.42
CA VAL A 421 6.41 -20.81 -11.80
C VAL A 421 5.83 -19.65 -10.99
N ALA A 422 5.95 -19.70 -9.66
CA ALA A 422 5.60 -18.60 -8.77
C ALA A 422 6.82 -17.68 -8.58
N ILE A 423 6.67 -16.39 -8.82
CA ILE A 423 7.73 -15.39 -8.64
C ILE A 423 7.32 -14.46 -7.51
N ILE A 424 8.08 -14.49 -6.42
CA ILE A 424 7.78 -13.77 -5.18
C ILE A 424 9.02 -13.04 -4.66
N GLY A 425 8.85 -11.94 -3.94
CA GLY A 425 9.94 -11.26 -3.24
C GLY A 425 10.25 -11.87 -1.89
N ASP A 426 11.37 -11.50 -1.30
CA ASP A 426 11.71 -11.81 0.09
C ASP A 426 10.69 -11.25 1.09
N SER A 427 10.36 -9.95 1.03
CA SER A 427 9.38 -9.35 1.95
C SER A 427 7.99 -9.98 1.77
N THR A 428 7.54 -10.20 0.53
CA THR A 428 6.23 -10.78 0.24
C THR A 428 6.15 -12.28 0.56
N PHE A 429 7.27 -12.99 0.52
CA PHE A 429 7.35 -14.37 1.00
C PHE A 429 6.97 -14.45 2.49
N PHE A 430 7.52 -13.55 3.32
CA PHE A 430 7.14 -13.47 4.74
C PHE A 430 5.72 -12.92 4.97
N HIS A 431 5.25 -12.05 4.08
CA HIS A 431 3.93 -11.41 4.18
C HIS A 431 2.78 -12.41 4.08
N ALA A 432 2.72 -13.17 2.99
CA ALA A 432 1.65 -14.14 2.75
C ALA A 432 2.07 -15.36 1.92
N GLY A 433 3.36 -15.53 1.64
CA GLY A 433 3.88 -16.70 0.90
C GLY A 433 3.93 -18.00 1.71
N LEU A 434 3.96 -17.93 3.05
CA LEU A 434 4.11 -19.12 3.90
C LEU A 434 2.88 -20.05 3.85
N PRO A 435 1.63 -19.59 4.10
CA PRO A 435 0.47 -20.47 4.03
C PRO A 435 0.28 -21.18 2.68
N PRO A 436 0.38 -20.51 1.50
CA PRO A 436 0.23 -21.19 0.22
C PRO A 436 1.40 -22.11 -0.11
N LEU A 437 2.60 -21.89 0.44
CA LEU A 437 3.71 -22.85 0.31
C LEU A 437 3.42 -24.14 1.10
N VAL A 438 2.92 -24.02 2.33
CA VAL A 438 2.45 -25.17 3.11
C VAL A 438 1.36 -25.93 2.35
N ASN A 439 0.41 -25.22 1.74
CA ASN A 439 -0.63 -25.82 0.91
C ASN A 439 -0.05 -26.56 -0.30
N ALA A 440 0.96 -26.00 -0.96
CA ALA A 440 1.60 -26.61 -2.13
C ALA A 440 2.27 -27.94 -1.78
N VAL A 441 3.01 -27.98 -0.67
CA VAL A 441 3.67 -29.20 -0.19
C VAL A 441 2.63 -30.24 0.27
N TYR A 442 1.64 -29.84 1.06
CA TYR A 442 0.59 -30.74 1.54
C TYR A 442 -0.19 -31.40 0.40
N ASN A 443 -0.56 -30.63 -0.63
CA ASN A 443 -1.33 -31.11 -1.77
C ASN A 443 -0.50 -31.62 -2.94
N ARG A 444 0.85 -31.63 -2.82
CA ARG A 444 1.79 -31.99 -3.90
C ARG A 444 1.50 -31.22 -5.20
N ALA A 445 1.41 -29.91 -5.11
CA ALA A 445 1.17 -29.04 -6.25
C ALA A 445 2.49 -28.76 -7.00
N PRO A 446 2.77 -29.40 -8.15
CA PRO A 446 4.06 -29.29 -8.82
C PRO A 446 4.36 -27.87 -9.31
N MET A 447 5.40 -27.24 -8.77
CA MET A 447 5.75 -25.87 -9.13
C MET A 447 7.19 -25.52 -8.79
N LEU A 448 7.71 -24.49 -9.46
CA LEU A 448 8.90 -23.78 -9.05
C LEU A 448 8.50 -22.46 -8.38
N VAL A 449 8.86 -22.28 -7.11
CA VAL A 449 8.81 -21.01 -6.41
C VAL A 449 10.18 -20.34 -6.51
N LEU A 450 10.25 -19.22 -7.21
CA LEU A 450 11.46 -18.42 -7.40
C LEU A 450 11.36 -17.15 -6.53
N VAL A 451 12.08 -17.16 -5.41
CA VAL A 451 12.16 -16.05 -4.48
C VAL A 451 13.26 -15.08 -4.91
N LEU A 452 12.91 -13.83 -5.14
CA LEU A 452 13.79 -12.74 -5.54
C LEU A 452 14.16 -11.93 -4.30
N ASP A 453 15.26 -12.31 -3.65
CA ASP A 453 15.73 -11.76 -2.37
C ASP A 453 16.77 -10.66 -2.62
N ASN A 454 16.37 -9.40 -2.40
CA ASN A 454 17.24 -8.23 -2.54
C ASN A 454 17.60 -7.58 -1.20
N GLU A 455 17.23 -8.25 -0.11
CA GLU A 455 17.47 -7.88 1.29
C GLU A 455 16.85 -6.53 1.70
N THR A 456 15.73 -6.12 1.07
CA THR A 456 15.04 -4.86 1.42
C THR A 456 13.65 -4.72 0.78
N THR A 457 12.73 -3.99 1.41
CA THR A 457 11.47 -3.60 0.76
C THR A 457 11.66 -2.36 -0.11
N ALA A 458 12.21 -2.57 -1.31
CA ALA A 458 12.80 -1.50 -2.13
C ALA A 458 11.81 -0.42 -2.63
N MET A 459 10.66 -0.81 -3.19
CA MET A 459 9.75 0.13 -3.87
C MET A 459 9.09 1.14 -2.91
N THR A 460 8.98 0.78 -1.64
CA THR A 460 8.27 1.57 -0.64
C THR A 460 9.19 2.47 0.18
N GLY A 461 10.51 2.41 -0.03
CA GLY A 461 11.48 3.24 0.72
C GLY A 461 12.61 2.47 1.40
N PHE A 462 12.88 1.21 1.03
CA PHE A 462 13.97 0.38 1.58
C PHE A 462 13.77 -0.02 3.05
N GLN A 463 12.52 -0.19 3.48
CA GLN A 463 12.22 -0.62 4.83
C GLN A 463 12.80 -2.01 5.14
N PRO A 464 13.17 -2.27 6.40
CA PRO A 464 13.56 -3.61 6.82
C PRO A 464 12.34 -4.52 6.95
N HIS A 465 12.58 -5.82 6.77
CA HIS A 465 11.62 -6.91 6.95
C HIS A 465 12.36 -8.10 7.61
N PRO A 466 11.68 -9.23 7.94
CA PRO A 466 12.32 -10.33 8.67
C PRO A 466 13.61 -10.89 8.05
N GLY A 467 13.75 -10.82 6.72
CA GLY A 467 14.95 -11.25 6.00
C GLY A 467 16.17 -10.32 6.17
N THR A 468 15.99 -9.10 6.67
CA THR A 468 17.09 -8.13 6.86
C THR A 468 17.83 -8.31 8.19
N GLY A 469 17.14 -8.80 9.23
CA GLY A 469 17.67 -8.84 10.59
C GLY A 469 17.79 -7.48 11.26
N VAL A 470 17.13 -6.44 10.73
CA VAL A 470 17.08 -5.09 11.30
C VAL A 470 15.64 -4.77 11.66
N LYS A 471 15.41 -4.10 12.79
CA LYS A 471 14.08 -3.64 13.21
C LYS A 471 13.81 -2.22 12.70
N ALA A 472 12.58 -1.74 12.86
CA ALA A 472 12.18 -0.41 12.39
C ALA A 472 13.07 0.71 12.96
N ASP A 473 13.41 0.64 14.24
CA ASP A 473 14.24 1.61 14.97
C ASP A 473 15.75 1.54 14.62
N GLY A 474 16.13 0.67 13.67
CA GLY A 474 17.51 0.44 13.25
C GLY A 474 18.31 -0.50 14.16
N SER A 475 17.75 -0.95 15.28
CA SER A 475 18.42 -1.94 16.14
C SER A 475 18.34 -3.35 15.56
N LEU A 476 19.26 -4.23 16.00
CA LEU A 476 19.36 -5.58 15.46
C LEU A 476 18.21 -6.47 15.91
N GLY A 477 17.65 -7.22 14.96
CA GLY A 477 16.68 -8.30 15.18
C GLY A 477 17.27 -9.66 14.77
N LYS A 478 16.40 -10.67 14.72
CA LYS A 478 16.79 -12.01 14.24
C LYS A 478 16.49 -12.12 12.75
N LYS A 479 17.52 -12.32 11.92
CA LYS A 479 17.35 -12.57 10.47
C LYS A 479 16.66 -13.91 10.26
N MET A 480 15.56 -13.90 9.52
CA MET A 480 14.83 -15.11 9.10
C MET A 480 15.36 -15.61 7.76
N CYS A 481 15.52 -16.92 7.68
CA CYS A 481 16.13 -17.61 6.55
C CYS A 481 15.03 -18.29 5.71
N ILE A 482 14.88 -17.87 4.46
CA ILE A 482 13.81 -18.35 3.56
C ILE A 482 14.02 -19.83 3.23
N GLU A 483 15.25 -20.22 2.91
CA GLU A 483 15.62 -21.60 2.60
C GLU A 483 15.39 -22.54 3.78
N CYS A 484 15.76 -22.15 5.01
CA CYS A 484 15.51 -22.97 6.19
C CYS A 484 14.01 -23.14 6.48
N ILE A 485 13.19 -22.11 6.19
CA ILE A 485 11.73 -22.21 6.34
C ILE A 485 11.15 -23.14 5.28
N ALA A 486 11.58 -23.04 4.02
CA ALA A 486 11.15 -23.94 2.95
C ALA A 486 11.52 -25.41 3.26
N GLU A 487 12.74 -25.66 3.74
CA GLU A 487 13.19 -26.98 4.19
C GLU A 487 12.33 -27.50 5.36
N ALA A 488 12.04 -26.64 6.35
CA ALA A 488 11.21 -27.02 7.50
C ALA A 488 9.75 -27.32 7.14
N ILE A 489 9.21 -26.70 6.08
CA ILE A 489 7.88 -27.01 5.55
C ILE A 489 7.87 -28.36 4.80
N GLY A 490 9.02 -28.83 4.32
CA GLY A 490 9.16 -30.11 3.61
C GLY A 490 9.18 -29.99 2.09
N VAL A 491 9.69 -28.87 1.55
CA VAL A 491 9.89 -28.68 0.10
C VAL A 491 10.89 -29.70 -0.46
N ASP A 492 10.61 -30.27 -1.64
CA ASP A 492 11.43 -31.35 -2.23
C ASP A 492 12.83 -30.91 -2.65
N TYR A 493 12.97 -29.66 -3.10
CA TYR A 493 14.25 -29.09 -3.51
C TYR A 493 14.38 -27.61 -3.11
N VAL A 494 15.44 -27.28 -2.38
CA VAL A 494 15.76 -25.91 -1.97
C VAL A 494 17.20 -25.58 -2.38
N GLU A 495 17.41 -24.45 -3.07
CA GLU A 495 18.76 -23.96 -3.39
C GLU A 495 18.82 -22.43 -3.40
N VAL A 496 19.91 -21.87 -2.86
CA VAL A 496 20.22 -20.44 -2.89
C VAL A 496 21.31 -20.16 -3.92
N PHE A 497 21.15 -19.12 -4.74
CA PHE A 497 22.14 -18.72 -5.72
C PHE A 497 22.26 -17.20 -5.85
N ASP A 498 23.44 -16.76 -6.29
CA ASP A 498 23.68 -15.36 -6.64
C ASP A 498 23.34 -15.15 -8.13
N PRO A 499 22.34 -14.30 -8.46
CA PRO A 499 21.95 -14.05 -9.84
C PRO A 499 23.02 -13.36 -10.69
N TYR A 500 24.04 -12.73 -10.09
CA TYR A 500 25.17 -12.18 -10.84
C TYR A 500 26.09 -13.28 -11.40
N ASN A 501 26.10 -14.48 -10.82
CA ASN A 501 26.71 -15.65 -11.44
C ASN A 501 25.73 -16.27 -12.44
N VAL A 502 25.64 -15.64 -13.61
CA VAL A 502 24.61 -15.94 -14.62
C VAL A 502 24.62 -17.40 -15.04
N LYS A 503 25.81 -18.02 -15.21
CA LYS A 503 25.91 -19.43 -15.59
C LYS A 503 25.30 -20.34 -14.51
N LYS A 504 25.70 -20.17 -13.25
CA LYS A 504 25.16 -20.95 -12.12
C LYS A 504 23.66 -20.71 -11.94
N ALA A 505 23.20 -19.47 -12.11
CA ALA A 505 21.79 -19.10 -12.02
C ALA A 505 20.95 -19.89 -13.05
N ILE A 506 21.39 -19.97 -14.30
CA ILE A 506 20.70 -20.75 -15.35
C ILE A 506 20.64 -22.22 -14.95
N GLU A 507 21.78 -22.82 -14.56
CA GLU A 507 21.85 -24.23 -14.16
C GLU A 507 20.95 -24.56 -12.96
N THR A 508 20.87 -23.65 -11.98
CA THR A 508 20.05 -23.80 -10.76
C THR A 508 18.56 -23.74 -11.10
N ILE A 509 18.15 -22.77 -11.93
CA ILE A 509 16.76 -22.65 -12.38
C ILE A 509 16.33 -23.86 -13.22
N GLU A 510 17.21 -24.38 -14.09
CA GLU A 510 16.91 -25.59 -14.85
C GLU A 510 16.66 -26.80 -13.93
N LYS A 511 17.40 -26.94 -12.82
CA LYS A 511 17.16 -28.02 -11.85
C LYS A 511 15.80 -27.85 -11.17
N GLY A 512 15.46 -26.65 -10.70
CA GLY A 512 14.16 -26.39 -10.08
C GLY A 512 12.98 -26.65 -11.01
N LEU A 513 13.09 -26.26 -12.29
CA LEU A 513 12.08 -26.57 -13.30
C LEU A 513 11.94 -28.08 -13.54
N ARG A 514 13.05 -28.83 -13.58
CA ARG A 514 12.99 -30.30 -13.71
C ARG A 514 12.30 -30.96 -12.53
N VAL A 515 12.52 -30.47 -11.30
CA VAL A 515 11.81 -30.95 -10.10
C VAL A 515 10.30 -30.70 -10.24
N ALA A 516 9.91 -29.49 -10.61
CA ALA A 516 8.50 -29.14 -10.85
C ALA A 516 7.86 -30.05 -11.91
N MET A 517 8.52 -30.24 -13.06
CA MET A 517 8.04 -31.12 -14.14
C MET A 517 7.97 -32.60 -13.73
N SER A 518 8.75 -33.02 -12.74
CA SER A 518 8.70 -34.38 -12.20
C SER A 518 7.62 -34.60 -11.13
N GLY A 519 6.83 -33.56 -10.81
CA GLY A 519 5.74 -33.64 -9.84
C GLY A 519 6.05 -33.04 -8.47
N GLY A 520 7.24 -32.45 -8.26
CA GLY A 520 7.68 -31.92 -6.97
C GLY A 520 7.50 -30.41 -6.81
N VAL A 521 7.74 -29.92 -5.59
CA VAL A 521 7.80 -28.49 -5.26
C VAL A 521 9.26 -28.09 -5.09
N ALA A 522 9.72 -27.10 -5.86
CA ALA A 522 11.05 -26.53 -5.71
C ALA A 522 10.98 -25.08 -5.23
N VAL A 523 11.83 -24.69 -4.28
CA VAL A 523 12.02 -23.29 -3.86
C VAL A 523 13.46 -22.88 -4.18
N LEU A 524 13.62 -21.87 -5.03
CA LEU A 524 14.93 -21.30 -5.33
C LEU A 524 15.00 -19.86 -4.82
N VAL A 525 16.08 -19.51 -4.12
CA VAL A 525 16.29 -18.15 -3.59
C VAL A 525 17.41 -17.47 -4.37
N ALA A 526 17.05 -16.51 -5.21
CA ALA A 526 17.97 -15.64 -5.92
C ALA A 526 18.36 -14.46 -5.02
N ARG A 527 19.43 -14.62 -4.22
CA ARG A 527 19.83 -13.66 -3.18
C ARG A 527 20.95 -12.74 -3.62
N ARG A 528 20.71 -11.43 -3.61
CA ARG A 528 21.72 -10.39 -3.81
C ARG A 528 21.19 -9.02 -3.38
N GLU A 529 21.96 -8.29 -2.57
CA GLU A 529 21.62 -6.94 -2.13
C GLU A 529 21.13 -6.03 -3.28
N CYS A 530 20.07 -5.26 -3.01
CA CYS A 530 19.56 -4.23 -3.92
C CYS A 530 20.68 -3.28 -4.39
N SER A 531 20.77 -3.09 -5.71
CA SER A 531 21.87 -2.35 -6.33
C SER A 531 21.95 -0.89 -5.90
N LEU A 532 20.81 -0.27 -5.56
CA LEU A 532 20.75 1.10 -5.04
C LEU A 532 21.34 1.19 -3.61
N ASN A 533 21.04 0.23 -2.74
CA ASN A 533 21.61 0.17 -1.39
C ASN A 533 23.11 -0.13 -1.45
N ALA A 534 23.53 -1.07 -2.29
CA ALA A 534 24.93 -1.40 -2.48
C ALA A 534 25.73 -0.20 -3.02
N THR A 535 25.15 0.61 -3.91
CA THR A 535 25.79 1.83 -4.43
C THR A 535 25.87 2.91 -3.35
N ARG A 536 24.78 3.18 -2.61
CA ARG A 536 24.77 4.15 -1.49
C ARG A 536 25.77 3.77 -0.40
N GLY A 537 25.94 2.48 -0.13
CA GLY A 537 26.90 1.94 0.82
C GLY A 537 28.33 1.79 0.28
N GLY A 538 28.61 2.20 -0.97
CA GLY A 538 29.94 2.12 -1.58
C GLY A 538 30.42 0.70 -1.94
N ARG A 539 29.57 -0.32 -1.84
CA ARG A 539 29.90 -1.73 -2.16
C ARG A 539 29.91 -2.03 -3.66
N LEU A 540 29.19 -1.24 -4.45
CA LEU A 540 29.24 -1.27 -5.91
C LEU A 540 29.80 0.05 -6.43
N SER A 541 30.89 -0.04 -7.20
CA SER A 541 31.55 1.10 -7.81
C SER A 541 32.28 0.68 -9.09
N GLY A 542 32.52 1.67 -9.95
CA GLY A 542 33.25 1.50 -11.19
C GLY A 542 32.37 1.53 -12.44
N VAL A 543 33.02 1.50 -13.59
CA VAL A 543 32.36 1.64 -14.90
C VAL A 543 32.89 0.57 -15.85
N TYR A 544 31.99 0.00 -16.65
CA TYR A 544 32.36 -0.88 -17.76
C TYR A 544 32.33 -0.13 -19.08
N GLN A 545 33.18 -0.56 -20.01
CA GLN A 545 33.19 -0.11 -21.39
C GLN A 545 33.13 -1.31 -22.33
N VAL A 546 32.56 -1.10 -23.51
CA VAL A 546 32.57 -2.10 -24.58
C VAL A 546 33.87 -2.00 -25.37
N ASP A 547 34.59 -3.12 -25.44
CA ASP A 547 35.70 -3.34 -26.37
C ASP A 547 35.12 -3.59 -27.77
N LEU A 548 35.30 -2.60 -28.65
CA LEU A 548 34.73 -2.61 -30.00
C LEU A 548 35.41 -3.63 -30.92
N GLU A 549 36.64 -4.04 -30.61
CA GLU A 549 37.36 -5.06 -31.39
C GLU A 549 36.85 -6.46 -31.09
N LYS A 550 36.43 -6.71 -29.83
CA LYS A 550 35.83 -7.99 -29.43
C LYS A 550 34.34 -8.09 -29.70
N CYS A 551 33.64 -6.96 -29.78
CA CYS A 551 32.18 -6.96 -29.87
C CYS A 551 31.67 -7.49 -31.22
N ILE A 552 30.99 -8.63 -31.18
CA ILE A 552 30.39 -9.28 -32.36
C ILE A 552 28.97 -8.78 -32.72
N LYS A 553 28.49 -7.69 -32.09
CA LYS A 553 27.16 -7.09 -32.34
C LYS A 553 25.95 -8.06 -32.20
N CYS A 554 26.04 -9.09 -31.36
CA CYS A 554 24.93 -10.01 -31.11
C CYS A 554 23.76 -9.39 -30.31
N MET A 555 23.95 -8.20 -29.76
CA MET A 555 22.97 -7.41 -28.98
C MET A 555 22.33 -8.09 -27.75
N LEU A 556 22.76 -9.28 -27.31
CA LEU A 556 22.25 -9.93 -26.09
C LEU A 556 22.26 -9.02 -24.85
N CYS A 557 23.28 -8.17 -24.69
CA CYS A 557 23.37 -7.21 -23.58
C CYS A 557 22.31 -6.10 -23.62
N VAL A 558 21.73 -5.81 -24.79
CA VAL A 558 20.69 -4.81 -25.03
C VAL A 558 19.33 -5.49 -25.11
N ASP A 559 19.20 -6.54 -25.91
CA ASP A 559 17.90 -7.13 -26.26
C ASP A 559 17.39 -8.15 -25.24
N GLU A 560 18.29 -8.78 -24.48
CA GLU A 560 17.92 -9.84 -23.54
C GLU A 560 18.20 -9.44 -22.09
N LEU A 561 19.34 -8.82 -21.82
CA LEU A 561 19.64 -8.26 -20.49
C LEU A 561 18.98 -6.90 -20.28
N ALA A 562 18.86 -6.05 -21.31
CA ALA A 562 18.17 -4.76 -21.31
C ALA A 562 18.59 -3.74 -20.23
N CYS A 563 19.86 -3.73 -19.82
CA CYS A 563 20.34 -2.80 -18.79
C CYS A 563 20.15 -1.33 -19.24
N PRO A 564 19.50 -0.45 -18.45
CA PRO A 564 19.27 0.95 -18.82
C PRO A 564 20.57 1.77 -18.92
N ALA A 565 21.68 1.25 -18.38
CA ALA A 565 23.00 1.83 -18.55
C ALA A 565 23.67 1.43 -19.88
N ILE A 566 22.99 0.74 -20.80
CA ILE A 566 23.52 0.36 -22.12
C ILE A 566 22.55 0.87 -23.19
N ARG A 567 23.05 1.64 -24.15
CA ARG A 567 22.30 2.10 -25.33
C ARG A 567 22.97 1.62 -26.61
N VAL A 568 22.24 1.69 -27.72
CA VAL A 568 22.83 1.47 -29.04
C VAL A 568 23.33 2.80 -29.59
N GLU A 569 24.60 2.87 -29.99
CA GLU A 569 25.18 4.02 -30.68
C GLU A 569 25.95 3.52 -31.91
N LYS A 570 25.61 4.04 -33.09
CA LYS A 570 26.23 3.63 -34.37
C LYS A 570 26.24 2.09 -34.60
N GLY A 571 25.20 1.40 -34.13
CA GLY A 571 25.06 -0.06 -34.28
C GLY A 571 25.93 -0.89 -33.34
N PHE A 572 26.53 -0.29 -32.31
CA PHE A 572 27.24 -0.99 -31.23
C PHE A 572 26.59 -0.68 -29.87
N PRO A 573 26.65 -1.62 -28.90
CA PRO A 573 26.29 -1.31 -27.53
C PRO A 573 27.31 -0.31 -26.94
N LYS A 574 26.82 0.67 -26.20
CA LYS A 574 27.62 1.68 -25.50
C LYS A 574 27.10 1.85 -24.08
N VAL A 575 28.00 1.79 -23.11
CA VAL A 575 27.67 2.01 -21.70
C VAL A 575 27.53 3.51 -21.43
N ILE A 576 26.49 3.88 -20.69
CA ILE A 576 26.27 5.22 -20.17
C ILE A 576 26.99 5.31 -18.82
N GLU A 577 28.14 5.98 -18.80
CA GLU A 577 29.03 6.01 -17.63
C GLU A 577 28.34 6.52 -16.36
N SER A 578 27.50 7.54 -16.47
CA SER A 578 26.79 8.14 -15.34
C SER A 578 25.72 7.24 -14.71
N LEU A 579 25.30 6.17 -15.40
CA LEU A 579 24.31 5.20 -14.90
C LEU A 579 24.94 3.85 -14.55
N CYS A 580 26.17 3.58 -15.00
CA CYS A 580 26.82 2.31 -14.74
C CYS A 580 27.25 2.23 -13.27
N ILE A 581 26.92 1.11 -12.63
CA ILE A 581 27.28 0.85 -11.22
C ILE A 581 28.37 -0.22 -11.05
N GLY A 582 29.02 -0.63 -12.15
CA GLY A 582 30.13 -1.58 -12.07
C GLY A 582 29.76 -3.03 -11.68
N CYS A 583 28.51 -3.46 -11.87
CA CYS A 583 28.04 -4.79 -11.44
C CYS A 583 28.62 -6.00 -12.22
N GLY A 584 29.11 -5.80 -13.45
CA GLY A 584 29.74 -6.86 -14.27
C GLY A 584 28.79 -7.85 -14.96
N VAL A 585 27.48 -7.80 -14.71
CA VAL A 585 26.50 -8.73 -15.31
C VAL A 585 26.52 -8.69 -16.85
N CYS A 586 26.75 -7.53 -17.46
CA CYS A 586 26.89 -7.42 -18.92
C CYS A 586 28.08 -8.23 -19.47
N ASN A 587 29.17 -8.33 -18.71
CA ASN A 587 30.31 -9.16 -19.06
C ASN A 587 30.00 -10.65 -18.87
N GLU A 588 29.20 -11.01 -17.86
CA GLU A 588 28.74 -12.38 -17.65
C GLU A 588 27.84 -12.89 -18.78
N VAL A 589 26.96 -12.03 -19.29
CA VAL A 589 26.07 -12.32 -20.43
C VAL A 589 26.81 -12.31 -21.79
N CYS A 590 27.92 -11.58 -21.90
CA CYS A 590 28.63 -11.44 -23.18
C CYS A 590 29.41 -12.73 -23.54
N PRO A 591 29.09 -13.41 -24.66
CA PRO A 591 29.75 -14.67 -25.03
C PRO A 591 31.23 -14.50 -25.36
N VAL A 592 31.64 -13.30 -25.77
CA VAL A 592 33.01 -12.95 -26.16
C VAL A 592 33.71 -12.05 -25.13
N LYS A 593 33.10 -11.85 -23.96
CA LYS A 593 33.64 -11.03 -22.86
C LYS A 593 34.15 -9.65 -23.31
N ALA A 594 33.36 -8.97 -24.15
CA ALA A 594 33.69 -7.66 -24.71
C ALA A 594 33.46 -6.48 -23.74
N PHE A 595 33.16 -6.72 -22.46
CA PHE A 595 32.97 -5.67 -21.46
C PHE A 595 34.14 -5.64 -20.49
N THR A 596 34.88 -4.54 -20.48
CA THR A 596 36.05 -4.35 -19.61
C THR A 596 35.76 -3.31 -18.54
N LYS A 597 36.13 -3.57 -17.29
CA LYS A 597 36.02 -2.60 -16.20
C LYS A 597 37.17 -1.59 -16.32
N ILE A 598 36.85 -0.29 -16.36
CA ILE A 598 37.81 0.80 -16.61
C ILE A 598 38.03 1.71 -15.38
N ARG A 599 37.16 1.59 -14.37
CA ARG A 599 37.23 2.29 -13.09
C ARG A 599 36.73 1.37 -11.99
#